data_AF-A0A6S6UNM6-F1
#
_entry.id   AF-A0A6S6UNM6-F1
#
_cell.length_a   1.000
_cell.length_b   1.000
_cell.length_c   1.000
_cell.angle_alpha   90.00
_cell.angle_beta   90.00
_cell.angle_gamma   90.00
#
_symmetry.space_group_name_H-M   'P 1'
#
loop_
_entity.id
_entity.type
_entity.pdbx_description
1 polymer ?
#
loop_
_entity_poly.entity_id
_entity_poly.type
_entity_poly.pdbx_seq_one_letter_code
_entity_poly.pdbx_strand_id
1 'polypeptide(L)'
;MNYIVLDLEATCWKEKGKSTNEIIEIGALCIDQNRNIVGEYCSFIKPTLHPILSDFCTELTTIEQQDVDAAPLFPDALHDFLDWIESFGTSYYLCSWGFYDRTQFKKDCTLHGLDTTWLKQHISLKHQYADIHNLSRPIGMKSALQREHISMEGTHHRGIDDARNIAKIFVQDFEYWTFK
;
A
#
# COMPACT_ATOMS: atom_id res chain seq x y z
N MET A 1 -1.08 20.16 1.65
CA MET A 1 -1.67 18.91 1.13
C MET A 1 -0.65 17.81 1.36
N ASN A 2 -1.06 16.66 1.88
CA ASN A 2 -0.15 15.54 2.10
C ASN A 2 -0.49 14.37 1.17
N TYR A 3 0.50 13.56 0.86
CA TYR A 3 0.37 12.40 -0.02
C TYR A 3 0.80 11.16 0.76
N ILE A 4 -0.14 10.26 0.98
CA ILE A 4 0.11 9.00 1.68
C ILE A 4 0.41 7.96 0.63
N VAL A 5 1.71 7.73 0.38
CA VAL A 5 2.17 6.69 -0.54
C VAL A 5 2.18 5.37 0.20
N LEU A 6 1.41 4.39 -0.24
CA LEU A 6 1.19 3.14 0.49
C LEU A 6 1.20 1.90 -0.40
N ASP A 7 1.48 0.77 0.23
CA ASP A 7 1.39 -0.57 -0.34
C ASP A 7 0.89 -1.55 0.74
N LEU A 8 0.11 -2.55 0.31
CA LEU A 8 -0.48 -3.55 1.20
C LEU A 8 -0.04 -4.95 0.83
N GLU A 9 0.31 -5.73 1.84
CA GLU A 9 0.34 -7.18 1.71
C GLU A 9 -0.93 -7.81 2.27
N ALA A 10 -1.37 -8.88 1.63
CA ALA A 10 -2.58 -9.59 2.02
C ALA A 10 -2.36 -11.10 2.00
N THR A 11 -3.13 -11.84 2.81
CA THR A 11 -3.15 -13.30 2.76
C THR A 11 -3.37 -13.78 1.33
N CYS A 12 -2.56 -14.71 0.84
CA CYS A 12 -2.67 -15.20 -0.54
C CYS A 12 -2.33 -16.69 -0.67
N TRP A 13 -2.72 -17.27 -1.80
CA TRP A 13 -2.55 -18.69 -2.12
C TRP A 13 -2.16 -18.86 -3.58
N LYS A 14 -1.41 -19.93 -3.88
CA LYS A 14 -0.97 -20.26 -5.24
C LYS A 14 -2.13 -20.48 -6.21
N GLU A 15 -3.23 -21.07 -5.74
CA GLU A 15 -4.43 -21.30 -6.54
C GLU A 15 -5.45 -20.17 -6.36
N LYS A 16 -5.92 -19.58 -7.46
CA LYS A 16 -6.91 -18.52 -7.43
C LYS A 16 -8.29 -19.05 -7.03
N GLY A 17 -9.01 -18.28 -6.22
CA GLY A 17 -10.46 -18.46 -5.98
C GLY A 17 -10.85 -19.29 -4.77
N LYS A 18 -9.92 -19.63 -3.87
CA LYS A 18 -10.24 -20.45 -2.69
C LYS A 18 -10.65 -19.66 -1.45
N SER A 19 -10.24 -18.40 -1.32
CA SER A 19 -10.33 -17.68 -0.05
C SER A 19 -10.41 -16.17 -0.23
N THR A 20 -11.06 -15.51 0.72
CA THR A 20 -11.08 -14.05 0.85
C THR A 20 -9.72 -13.59 1.39
N ASN A 21 -9.07 -12.65 0.69
CA ASN A 21 -7.83 -12.03 1.17
C ASN A 21 -8.14 -11.09 2.35
N GLU A 22 -7.26 -11.07 3.35
CA GLU A 22 -7.24 -10.15 4.49
C GLU A 22 -5.88 -9.42 4.48
N ILE A 23 -5.87 -8.13 4.84
CA ILE A 23 -4.62 -7.35 4.92
C ILE A 23 -3.77 -7.91 6.07
N ILE A 24 -2.48 -8.09 5.81
CA ILE A 24 -1.48 -8.58 6.79
C ILE A 24 -0.31 -7.62 7.00
N GLU A 25 -0.14 -6.63 6.14
CA GLU A 25 0.81 -5.53 6.32
C GLU A 25 0.27 -4.24 5.69
N ILE A 26 0.43 -3.12 6.39
CA ILE A 26 0.29 -1.77 5.83
C ILE A 26 1.67 -1.12 5.87
N GLY A 27 2.24 -0.81 4.71
CA GLY A 27 3.41 0.06 4.59
C GLY A 27 3.03 1.40 3.97
N ALA A 28 3.45 2.52 4.58
CA ALA A 28 3.15 3.84 4.06
C ALA A 28 4.20 4.91 4.39
N LEU A 29 4.28 5.92 3.53
CA LEU A 29 5.02 7.15 3.76
C LEU A 29 4.11 8.37 3.59
N CYS A 30 4.29 9.36 4.44
CA CYS A 30 3.67 10.67 4.27
C CYS A 30 4.68 11.59 3.58
N ILE A 31 4.28 12.15 2.43
CA ILE A 31 5.06 13.11 1.65
C ILE A 31 4.35 14.46 1.68
N ASP A 32 5.07 15.52 2.04
CA ASP A 32 4.54 16.88 2.03
C ASP A 32 4.55 17.49 0.62
N GLN A 33 3.94 18.67 0.47
CA GLN A 33 3.91 19.42 -0.79
C GLN A 33 5.29 19.90 -1.30
N ASN A 34 6.33 19.84 -0.47
CA ASN A 34 7.70 20.17 -0.85
C ASN A 34 8.48 18.93 -1.30
N ARG A 35 7.83 17.76 -1.32
CA ARG A 35 8.40 16.43 -1.64
C ARG A 35 9.29 15.87 -0.54
N ASN A 36 9.15 16.36 0.69
CA ASN A 36 9.83 15.78 1.84
C ASN A 36 9.03 14.61 2.37
N ILE A 37 9.71 13.51 2.68
CA ILE A 37 9.15 12.44 3.49
C ILE A 37 9.11 12.95 4.94
N VAL A 38 7.90 13.11 5.49
CA VAL A 38 7.67 13.65 6.83
C VAL A 38 7.20 12.60 7.83
N GLY A 39 6.89 11.39 7.36
CA GLY A 39 6.50 10.28 8.20
C GLY A 39 6.62 8.95 7.48
N GLU A 40 6.77 7.90 8.27
CA GLU A 40 6.77 6.51 7.84
C GLU A 40 5.88 5.69 8.78
N TYR A 41 5.13 4.74 8.24
CA TYR A 41 4.22 3.86 8.96
C TYR A 41 4.38 2.43 8.47
N CYS A 42 4.46 1.49 9.40
CA CYS A 42 4.50 0.07 9.12
C CYS A 42 3.76 -0.67 10.22
N SER A 43 2.76 -1.47 9.88
CA SER A 43 2.09 -2.37 10.82
C SER A 43 1.78 -3.70 10.17
N PHE A 44 2.14 -4.79 10.85
CA PHE A 44 1.57 -6.10 10.58
C PHE A 44 0.15 -6.17 11.12
N ILE A 45 -0.66 -7.08 10.55
CA ILE A 45 -2.05 -7.29 10.93
C ILE A 45 -2.32 -8.78 11.03
N LYS A 46 -3.04 -9.17 12.08
CA LYS A 46 -3.46 -10.54 12.32
C LYS A 46 -4.74 -10.86 11.53
N PRO A 47 -4.69 -11.78 10.54
CA PRO A 47 -5.89 -12.20 9.81
C PRO A 47 -6.79 -13.09 10.69
N THR A 48 -8.10 -13.01 10.47
CA THR A 48 -9.13 -13.67 11.28
C THR A 48 -9.88 -14.78 10.55
N LEU A 49 -10.10 -14.65 9.24
CA LEU A 49 -10.71 -15.70 8.41
C LEU A 49 -9.71 -16.82 8.13
N HIS A 50 -8.46 -16.45 7.85
CA HIS A 50 -7.37 -17.39 7.60
C HIS A 50 -6.13 -17.03 8.45
N PRO A 51 -6.13 -17.34 9.76
CA PRO A 51 -5.06 -16.94 10.68
C PRO A 51 -3.68 -17.55 10.37
N ILE A 52 -3.66 -18.69 9.67
CA ILE A 52 -2.43 -19.38 9.28
C ILE A 52 -2.07 -18.99 7.86
N LEU A 53 -0.92 -18.33 7.69
CA LEU A 53 -0.39 -17.94 6.39
C LEU A 53 -0.06 -19.20 5.57
N SER A 54 -0.33 -19.14 4.27
CA SER A 54 0.11 -20.21 3.37
C SER A 54 1.61 -20.08 3.08
N ASP A 55 2.28 -21.20 2.81
CA ASP A 55 3.70 -21.18 2.40
C ASP A 55 3.94 -20.24 1.22
N PHE A 56 3.01 -20.21 0.26
CA PHE A 56 3.08 -19.30 -0.88
C PHE A 56 3.04 -17.83 -0.45
N CYS A 57 2.22 -17.48 0.54
CA CYS A 57 2.15 -16.11 1.06
C CYS A 57 3.46 -15.72 1.73
N THR A 58 3.96 -16.57 2.62
CA THR A 58 5.23 -16.35 3.33
C THR A 58 6.41 -16.27 2.36
N GLU A 59 6.47 -17.13 1.35
CA GLU A 59 7.53 -17.09 0.31
C GLU A 59 7.43 -15.82 -0.54
N LEU A 60 6.22 -15.37 -0.85
CA LEU A 60 5.99 -14.19 -1.68
C LEU A 60 6.36 -12.92 -0.92
N THR A 61 5.82 -12.73 0.29
CA THR A 61 5.88 -11.46 1.04
C THR A 61 7.01 -11.42 2.06
N THR A 62 7.64 -12.55 2.33
CA THR A 62 8.61 -12.76 3.42
C THR A 62 8.03 -12.54 4.83
N ILE A 63 6.72 -12.31 4.99
CA ILE A 63 6.03 -12.20 6.29
C ILE A 63 5.98 -13.57 6.94
N GLU A 64 6.51 -13.70 8.14
CA GLU A 64 6.48 -14.94 8.90
C GLU A 64 5.22 -15.05 9.75
N GLN A 65 4.83 -16.28 10.11
CA GLN A 65 3.65 -16.51 10.94
C GLN A 65 3.73 -15.78 12.30
N GLN A 66 4.93 -15.68 12.87
CA GLN A 66 5.14 -14.98 14.14
C GLN A 66 4.87 -13.47 14.05
N ASP A 67 5.08 -12.86 12.88
CA ASP A 67 4.84 -11.44 12.64
C ASP A 67 3.34 -11.13 12.77
N VAL A 68 2.49 -11.96 12.14
CA VAL A 68 1.03 -11.79 12.17
C VAL A 68 0.39 -12.32 13.46
N ASP A 69 1.00 -13.31 14.13
CA ASP A 69 0.44 -13.87 15.36
C ASP A 69 0.44 -12.86 16.51
N ALA A 70 1.49 -12.04 16.58
CA ALA A 70 1.71 -10.97 17.56
C ALA A 70 1.10 -9.62 17.16
N ALA A 71 0.61 -9.49 15.92
CA ALA A 71 0.08 -8.26 15.37
C ALA A 71 -1.31 -7.88 15.93
N PRO A 72 -1.67 -6.59 15.89
CA PRO A 72 -3.04 -6.14 16.14
C PRO A 72 -4.02 -6.72 15.11
N LEU A 73 -5.31 -6.71 15.47
CA LEU A 73 -6.38 -7.01 14.52
C LEU A 73 -6.59 -5.83 13.55
N PHE A 74 -7.18 -6.10 12.39
CA PHE A 74 -7.41 -5.08 11.37
C PHE A 74 -8.09 -3.79 11.88
N PRO A 75 -9.15 -3.83 12.72
CA PRO A 75 -9.77 -2.60 13.21
C PRO A 75 -8.82 -1.71 14.01
N ASP A 76 -7.96 -2.29 14.84
CA ASP A 76 -7.02 -1.54 15.68
C ASP A 76 -5.88 -0.97 14.83
N ALA A 77 -5.33 -1.77 13.91
CA ALA A 77 -4.29 -1.32 12.98
C ALA A 77 -4.79 -0.23 12.02
N LEU A 78 -6.05 -0.30 11.60
CA LEU A 78 -6.65 0.74 10.77
C LEU A 78 -6.84 2.03 11.57
N HIS A 79 -7.27 1.94 12.84
CA HIS A 79 -7.40 3.11 13.69
C HIS A 79 -6.05 3.82 13.88
N ASP A 80 -5.00 3.07 14.23
CA ASP A 80 -3.64 3.59 14.38
C ASP A 80 -3.12 4.22 13.07
N PHE A 81 -3.38 3.59 11.93
CA PHE A 81 -3.02 4.13 10.62
C PHE A 81 -3.72 5.46 10.32
N LEU A 82 -5.02 5.58 10.63
CA LEU A 82 -5.77 6.81 10.41
C LEU A 82 -5.32 7.93 11.37
N ASP A 83 -5.08 7.62 12.64
CA ASP A 83 -4.52 8.56 13.62
C ASP A 83 -3.15 9.08 13.16
N TRP A 84 -2.30 8.18 12.63
CA TRP A 84 -1.02 8.55 12.05
C TRP A 84 -1.19 9.50 10.85
N ILE A 85 -2.13 9.25 9.92
CA ILE A 85 -2.42 10.18 8.81
C ILE A 85 -2.88 11.55 9.36
N GLU A 86 -3.81 11.55 10.31
CA GLU A 86 -4.39 12.78 10.88
C GLU A 86 -3.34 13.64 11.59
N SER A 87 -2.27 13.03 12.12
CA SER A 87 -1.15 13.75 12.74
C SER A 87 -0.43 14.72 11.79
N PHE A 88 -0.52 14.49 10.47
CA PHE A 88 0.02 15.40 9.44
C PHE A 88 -1.01 16.41 8.92
N GLY A 89 -2.28 16.26 9.30
CA GLY A 89 -3.40 17.11 8.90
C GLY A 89 -4.53 16.34 8.18
N THR A 90 -5.69 16.98 8.05
CA THR A 90 -6.93 16.33 7.58
C THR A 90 -7.08 16.27 6.05
N SER A 91 -6.19 16.90 5.29
CA SER A 91 -6.25 16.96 3.83
C SER A 91 -5.11 16.16 3.21
N TYR A 92 -5.47 15.01 2.64
CA TYR A 92 -4.51 14.08 2.03
C TYR A 92 -5.07 13.39 0.79
N TYR A 93 -4.16 12.84 -0.01
CA TYR A 93 -4.43 11.85 -1.06
C TYR A 93 -3.74 10.54 -0.74
N LEU A 94 -4.50 9.44 -0.78
CA LEU A 94 -3.94 8.10 -0.78
C LEU A 94 -3.39 7.79 -2.17
N CYS A 95 -2.15 7.32 -2.23
CA CYS A 95 -1.45 7.03 -3.46
C CYS A 95 -0.90 5.62 -3.34
N SER A 96 -1.41 4.68 -4.11
CA SER A 96 -0.79 3.35 -4.20
C SER A 96 -0.44 3.04 -5.64
N TRP A 97 0.40 2.02 -5.87
CA TRP A 97 0.78 1.68 -7.22
C TRP A 97 -0.47 1.35 -8.04
N GLY A 98 -1.28 0.37 -7.61
CA GLY A 98 -2.50 -0.05 -8.30
C GLY A 98 -3.80 0.45 -7.66
N PHE A 99 -4.94 0.01 -8.19
CA PHE A 99 -6.22 0.11 -7.47
C PHE A 99 -6.47 -1.06 -6.51
N TYR A 100 -5.53 -2.01 -6.43
CA TYR A 100 -5.65 -3.18 -5.58
C TYR A 100 -5.80 -2.76 -4.12
N ASP A 101 -4.91 -1.90 -3.62
CA ASP A 101 -4.83 -1.52 -2.21
C ASP A 101 -6.10 -0.85 -1.72
N ARG A 102 -6.61 0.14 -2.46
CA ARG A 102 -7.91 0.77 -2.19
C ARG A 102 -9.04 -0.26 -2.16
N THR A 103 -9.02 -1.20 -3.10
CA THR A 103 -10.05 -2.24 -3.18
C THR A 103 -9.95 -3.21 -2.01
N GLN A 104 -8.73 -3.54 -1.58
CA GLN A 104 -8.49 -4.45 -0.47
C GLN A 104 -8.88 -3.80 0.86
N PHE A 105 -8.46 -2.55 1.14
CA PHE A 105 -8.95 -1.79 2.29
C PHE A 105 -10.48 -1.76 2.34
N LYS A 106 -11.14 -1.49 1.20
CA LYS A 106 -12.61 -1.49 1.15
C LYS A 106 -13.22 -2.84 1.54
N LYS A 107 -12.59 -3.96 1.14
CA LYS A 107 -13.06 -5.31 1.49
C LYS A 107 -12.88 -5.58 2.97
N ASP A 108 -11.71 -5.32 3.54
CA ASP A 108 -11.45 -5.52 4.97
C ASP A 108 -12.33 -4.60 5.82
N CYS A 109 -12.47 -3.32 5.49
CA CYS A 109 -13.43 -2.43 6.15
C CYS A 109 -14.85 -3.00 6.11
N THR A 110 -15.29 -3.52 4.95
CA THR A 110 -16.63 -4.11 4.83
C THR A 110 -16.77 -5.37 5.69
N LEU A 111 -15.75 -6.23 5.72
CA LEU A 111 -15.70 -7.43 6.55
C LEU A 111 -15.84 -7.11 8.05
N HIS A 112 -15.23 -6.01 8.48
CA HIS A 112 -15.22 -5.58 9.88
C HIS A 112 -16.28 -4.51 10.23
N GLY A 113 -17.13 -4.11 9.29
CA GLY A 113 -18.18 -3.09 9.53
C GLY A 113 -17.65 -1.68 9.76
N LEU A 114 -16.51 -1.32 9.18
CA LEU A 114 -15.81 -0.05 9.36
C LEU A 114 -16.09 0.95 8.23
N ASP A 115 -15.86 2.24 8.52
CA ASP A 115 -16.02 3.31 7.53
C ASP A 115 -15.03 3.20 6.36
N THR A 116 -15.48 3.65 5.19
CA THR A 116 -14.68 3.67 3.95
C THR A 116 -14.61 5.05 3.29
N THR A 117 -15.13 6.09 3.95
CA THR A 117 -15.16 7.44 3.36
C THR A 117 -13.77 8.06 3.25
N TRP A 118 -12.84 7.65 4.10
CA TRP A 118 -11.42 8.03 4.04
C TRP A 118 -10.72 7.56 2.76
N LEU A 119 -11.24 6.53 2.07
CA LEU A 119 -10.71 6.01 0.80
C LEU A 119 -11.12 6.84 -0.44
N LYS A 120 -11.95 7.88 -0.27
CA LYS A 120 -12.49 8.66 -1.40
C LYS A 120 -11.39 9.29 -2.24
N GLN A 121 -10.39 9.90 -1.59
CA GLN A 121 -9.29 10.59 -2.25
C GLN A 121 -8.14 9.60 -2.48
N HIS A 122 -8.28 8.72 -3.47
CA HIS A 122 -7.23 7.78 -3.86
C HIS A 122 -6.90 7.87 -5.35
N ILE A 123 -5.60 7.82 -5.66
CA ILE A 123 -5.11 7.72 -7.03
C ILE A 123 -4.29 6.43 -7.22
N SER A 124 -4.35 5.88 -8.43
CA SER A 124 -3.44 4.80 -8.84
C SER A 124 -2.29 5.39 -9.64
N LEU A 125 -1.10 5.34 -9.06
CA LEU A 125 0.13 5.83 -9.69
C LEU A 125 0.49 5.04 -10.95
N LYS A 126 0.26 3.72 -10.96
CA LYS A 126 0.47 2.84 -12.13
C LYS A 126 -0.24 3.34 -13.39
N HIS A 127 -1.49 3.78 -13.26
CA HIS A 127 -2.29 4.22 -14.41
C HIS A 127 -1.86 5.61 -14.87
N GLN A 128 -1.69 6.55 -13.93
CA GLN A 128 -1.19 7.88 -14.29
C GLN A 128 0.24 7.83 -14.86
N TYR A 129 1.11 6.97 -14.33
CA TYR A 129 2.47 6.76 -14.83
C TYR A 129 2.45 6.31 -16.29
N ALA A 130 1.51 5.43 -16.67
CA ALA A 130 1.34 5.03 -18.06
C ALA A 130 1.01 6.23 -18.95
N ASP A 131 0.12 7.12 -18.49
CA ASP A 131 -0.29 8.32 -19.23
C ASP A 131 0.85 9.34 -19.32
N ILE A 132 1.52 9.64 -18.19
CA ILE A 132 2.66 10.57 -18.08
C ILE A 132 3.79 10.16 -19.02
N HIS A 133 4.10 8.86 -19.07
CA HIS A 133 5.21 8.30 -19.85
C HIS A 133 4.82 7.80 -21.24
N ASN A 134 3.59 8.10 -21.70
CA ASN A 134 3.04 7.69 -23.00
C ASN A 134 3.19 6.19 -23.29
N LEU A 135 2.92 5.36 -22.28
CA LEU A 135 2.98 3.90 -22.39
C LEU A 135 1.68 3.34 -22.97
N SER A 136 1.79 2.33 -23.82
CA SER A 136 0.62 1.64 -24.38
C SER A 136 -0.20 0.87 -23.34
N ARG A 137 0.40 0.57 -22.18
CA ARG A 137 -0.27 -0.08 -21.05
C ARG A 137 0.45 0.25 -19.73
N PRO A 138 -0.27 0.20 -18.59
CA PRO A 138 0.35 0.33 -17.28
C PRO A 138 1.31 -0.83 -16.95
N ILE A 139 2.42 -0.51 -16.28
CA ILE A 139 3.48 -1.47 -15.93
C ILE A 139 3.57 -1.75 -14.42
N GLY A 140 4.33 -2.76 -14.02
CA GLY A 140 4.60 -3.04 -12.60
C GLY A 140 5.59 -2.03 -12.01
N MET A 141 5.56 -1.86 -10.68
CA MET A 141 6.42 -0.90 -9.96
C MET A 141 7.90 -1.16 -10.25
N LYS A 142 8.33 -2.43 -10.18
CA LYS A 142 9.69 -2.85 -10.54
C LYS A 142 10.10 -2.43 -11.95
N SER A 143 9.20 -2.53 -12.94
CA SER A 143 9.48 -2.11 -14.31
C SER A 143 9.55 -0.60 -14.46
N ALA A 144 8.75 0.15 -13.69
CA ALA A 144 8.83 1.61 -13.64
C ALA A 144 10.16 2.07 -13.03
N LEU A 145 10.58 1.53 -11.88
CA LEU A 145 11.89 1.81 -11.29
C LEU A 145 13.04 1.59 -12.29
N GLN A 146 13.03 0.45 -12.98
CA GLN A 146 14.05 0.13 -13.99
C GLN A 146 14.08 1.14 -15.14
N ARG A 147 12.92 1.60 -15.59
CA ARG A 147 12.79 2.60 -16.65
C ARG A 147 13.28 3.98 -16.21
N GLU A 148 13.03 4.34 -14.96
CA GLU A 148 13.50 5.58 -14.34
C GLU A 148 14.97 5.53 -13.89
N HIS A 149 15.65 4.41 -14.10
CA HIS A 149 17.01 4.17 -13.60
C HIS A 149 17.13 4.31 -12.07
N ILE A 150 16.04 4.05 -11.35
CA ILE A 150 16.00 4.05 -9.88
C ILE A 150 16.30 2.62 -9.39
N SER A 151 17.22 2.51 -8.45
CA SER A 151 17.54 1.23 -7.83
C SER A 151 16.44 0.84 -6.83
N MET A 152 15.94 -0.38 -6.95
CA MET A 152 15.04 -0.99 -5.98
C MET A 152 15.82 -1.25 -4.68
N GLU A 153 15.26 -0.82 -3.56
CA GLU A 153 15.82 -1.03 -2.22
C GLU A 153 14.89 -1.89 -1.39
N GLY A 154 15.46 -2.62 -0.42
CA GLY A 154 14.68 -3.49 0.46
C GLY A 154 14.24 -4.79 -0.21
N THR A 155 13.22 -5.42 0.39
CA THR A 155 12.67 -6.70 -0.04
C THR A 155 11.42 -6.46 -0.87
N HIS A 156 11.34 -7.03 -2.08
CA HIS A 156 10.13 -6.93 -2.89
C HIS A 156 8.99 -7.71 -2.22
N HIS A 157 7.75 -7.19 -2.26
CA HIS A 157 6.58 -7.71 -1.53
C HIS A 157 6.70 -7.60 -0.01
N ARG A 158 7.48 -6.61 0.45
CA ARG A 158 7.43 -6.10 1.80
C ARG A 158 6.73 -4.76 1.73
N GLY A 159 5.57 -4.62 2.36
CA GLY A 159 4.70 -3.45 2.18
C GLY A 159 5.44 -2.12 2.40
N ILE A 160 6.24 -2.01 3.46
CA ILE A 160 7.00 -0.77 3.71
C ILE A 160 8.12 -0.50 2.67
N ASP A 161 8.81 -1.53 2.20
CA ASP A 161 9.88 -1.35 1.22
C ASP A 161 9.29 -1.02 -0.17
N ASP A 162 8.20 -1.67 -0.54
CA ASP A 162 7.49 -1.34 -1.77
C ASP A 162 6.91 0.09 -1.70
N ALA A 163 6.36 0.53 -0.55
CA ALA A 163 5.94 1.92 -0.35
C ALA A 163 7.11 2.92 -0.52
N ARG A 164 8.30 2.64 0.04
CA ARG A 164 9.51 3.47 -0.15
C ARG A 164 9.93 3.56 -1.61
N ASN A 165 9.85 2.46 -2.34
CA ASN A 165 10.18 2.44 -3.76
C ASN A 165 9.14 3.19 -4.61
N ILE A 166 7.85 3.04 -4.30
CA ILE A 166 6.78 3.81 -4.94
C ILE A 166 6.98 5.31 -4.67
N ALA A 167 7.38 5.68 -3.45
CA ALA A 167 7.64 7.07 -3.08
C ALA A 167 8.76 7.72 -3.93
N LYS A 168 9.78 6.95 -4.34
CA LYS A 168 10.83 7.46 -5.24
C LYS A 168 10.25 7.84 -6.61
N ILE A 169 9.42 6.97 -7.19
CA ILE A 169 8.73 7.26 -8.46
C ILE A 169 7.79 8.45 -8.27
N PHE A 170 7.05 8.47 -7.15
CA PHE A 170 6.14 9.56 -6.84
C PHE A 170 6.84 10.92 -6.77
N VAL A 171 7.99 11.00 -6.09
CA VAL A 171 8.78 12.24 -5.99
C VAL A 171 9.39 12.63 -7.35
N GLN A 172 9.86 11.66 -8.14
CA GLN A 172 10.43 11.91 -9.46
C GLN A 172 9.42 12.55 -10.41
N ASP A 173 8.18 12.05 -10.42
CA ASP A 173 7.11 12.52 -11.30
C ASP A 173 6.14 13.51 -10.61
N PHE A 174 6.55 14.11 -9.48
CA PHE A 174 5.65 14.85 -8.58
C PHE A 174 4.79 15.91 -9.29
N GLU A 175 5.39 16.66 -10.21
CA GLU A 175 4.75 17.76 -10.95
C GLU A 175 3.74 17.28 -12.00
N TYR A 176 3.73 15.99 -12.32
CA TYR A 176 2.90 15.40 -13.38
C TYR A 176 1.69 14.65 -12.84
N TRP A 177 1.68 14.29 -11.55
CA TRP A 177 0.53 13.64 -10.93
C TRP A 177 -0.69 14.56 -10.92
N THR A 178 -1.84 13.97 -11.20
CA THR A 178 -3.12 14.65 -11.16
C THR A 178 -3.91 14.19 -9.95
N PHE A 179 -4.23 15.15 -9.08
CA PHE A 179 -5.03 14.95 -7.88
C PHE A 179 -6.41 15.58 -8.11
N LYS A 180 -7.45 14.74 -8.23
CA LYS A 180 -8.84 15.15 -8.51
C LYS A 180 -9.77 14.66 -7.42
#